data_AF-A0A1F7UJC6-F1
#
_entry.id   AF-A0A1F7UJC6-F1
#
_cell.length_a   1.000
_cell.length_b   1.000
_cell.length_c   1.000
_cell.angle_alpha   90.00
_cell.angle_beta   90.00
_cell.angle_gamma   90.00
#
_symmetry.space_group_name_H-M   'P 1'
#
loop_
_entity.id
_entity.type
_entity.pdbx_description
1 polymer ?
#
loop_
_entity_poly.entity_id
_entity_poly.type
_entity_poly.pdbx_seq_one_letter_code
_entity_poly.pdbx_strand_id
1 'polypeptide(L)'
;MASLASEVSGTQMVEFFGRFGRFGGSRAKLQRLLGDDEVMEAWVKRLDEFPEFRLVHGVFNTTVDVLAAFKARCAAKGIDFGKFSWVGSEQAPEFDPNDPETVVVLDATLDTLQNTFEFAWAWTGDGQDDKWRYDGMLSDAKKLRLLSDDRKDDAEGDGPEFKPYTLRWVRIKLDTNVGKKPIDVRNPKSTGCALLFMSAEHPARIKATDYEKRFGFWLPGLKCTAPDGDRWRRVPCVDFRRATRQVKLGSGWSAGSHDNLAVPSFRE
;
A
#
# COMPACT_ATOMS: atom_id res chain seq x y z
N MET A 1 -5.43 27.99 -25.52
CA MET A 1 -5.64 26.61 -25.03
C MET A 1 -4.27 26.08 -24.63
N ALA A 2 -4.15 25.38 -23.51
CA ALA A 2 -2.90 24.67 -23.18
C ALA A 2 -2.80 23.43 -24.08
N SER A 3 -1.57 23.04 -24.46
CA SER A 3 -1.33 21.78 -25.17
C SER A 3 -1.24 20.62 -24.18
N LEU A 4 -1.67 19.41 -24.56
CA LEU A 4 -1.52 18.21 -23.74
C LEU A 4 -0.07 17.96 -23.29
N ALA A 5 0.91 18.43 -24.08
CA ALA A 5 2.34 18.39 -23.73
C ALA A 5 2.71 19.20 -22.46
N SER A 6 1.76 19.94 -21.87
CA SER A 6 1.91 20.66 -20.60
C SER A 6 1.15 20.03 -19.41
N GLU A 7 0.35 18.99 -19.64
CA GLU A 7 -0.42 18.30 -18.59
C GLU A 7 0.13 16.89 -18.25
N VAL A 8 0.82 16.24 -19.19
CA VAL A 8 1.55 14.99 -18.93
C VAL A 8 2.76 15.29 -18.02
N SER A 9 2.91 14.53 -16.92
CA SER A 9 4.06 14.75 -16.04
C SER A 9 5.38 14.38 -16.76
N GLY A 10 6.45 15.11 -16.45
CA GLY A 10 7.75 14.84 -17.07
C GLY A 10 8.22 13.38 -16.89
N THR A 11 7.81 12.72 -15.80
CA THR A 11 8.09 11.30 -15.56
C THR A 11 7.22 10.34 -16.36
N GLN A 12 6.01 10.72 -16.79
CA GLN A 12 5.23 9.94 -17.76
C GLN A 12 5.78 10.11 -19.18
N MET A 13 6.35 11.27 -19.53
CA MET A 13 7.10 11.43 -20.79
C MET A 13 8.52 10.82 -20.74
N VAL A 14 9.15 10.65 -19.58
CA VAL A 14 10.45 9.91 -19.44
C VAL A 14 9.97 8.45 -19.50
N GLU A 15 8.85 8.02 -18.89
CA GLU A 15 8.31 6.63 -18.98
C GLU A 15 8.31 6.14 -20.41
N PHE A 16 8.29 7.02 -21.42
CA PHE A 16 7.62 6.93 -22.70
C PHE A 16 8.45 6.72 -24.03
N PHE A 17 9.80 6.74 -24.11
CA PHE A 17 10.53 6.59 -25.43
C PHE A 17 11.27 5.24 -25.78
N GLY A 18 11.48 4.26 -24.87
CA GLY A 18 12.48 3.16 -24.98
C GLY A 18 12.04 1.70 -25.33
N ARG A 19 11.04 1.10 -24.67
CA ARG A 19 10.14 0.03 -25.21
C ARG A 19 9.60 0.37 -26.62
N PHE A 20 9.73 1.61 -27.12
CA PHE A 20 9.48 1.96 -28.53
C PHE A 20 10.64 1.46 -29.40
N GLY A 21 11.87 1.81 -29.00
CA GLY A 21 13.11 1.34 -29.61
C GLY A 21 13.25 -0.18 -29.55
N ARG A 22 12.95 -0.80 -28.40
CA ARG A 22 12.99 -2.28 -28.24
C ARG A 22 12.01 -3.03 -29.15
N PHE A 23 11.03 -2.35 -29.75
CA PHE A 23 10.09 -2.90 -30.74
C PHE A 23 10.33 -2.35 -32.17
N GLY A 24 11.57 -1.92 -32.50
CA GLY A 24 12.00 -1.67 -33.88
C GLY A 24 11.81 -0.23 -34.42
N GLY A 25 11.97 0.78 -33.57
CA GLY A 25 11.93 2.20 -33.98
C GLY A 25 13.13 2.68 -34.81
N SER A 26 13.00 3.80 -35.54
CA SER A 26 14.11 4.42 -36.29
C SER A 26 14.04 5.95 -36.33
N ARG A 27 15.21 6.61 -36.48
CA ARG A 27 15.38 8.07 -36.27
C ARG A 27 14.50 8.94 -37.18
N ALA A 28 14.25 8.53 -38.42
CA ALA A 28 13.36 9.26 -39.34
C ALA A 28 11.87 9.16 -38.96
N LYS A 29 11.45 8.11 -38.23
CA LYS A 29 10.10 8.03 -37.68
C LYS A 29 9.90 8.96 -36.47
N LEU A 30 10.97 9.33 -35.76
CA LEU A 30 10.92 10.19 -34.56
C LEU A 30 10.75 11.68 -34.89
N GLN A 31 11.25 12.16 -36.04
CA GLN A 31 11.05 13.56 -36.44
C GLN A 31 9.65 13.83 -37.03
N ARG A 32 9.04 12.83 -37.66
CA ARG A 32 7.70 12.90 -38.27
C ARG A 32 6.59 12.74 -37.23
N LEU A 33 6.74 13.45 -36.11
CA LEU A 33 6.15 13.01 -34.86
C LEU A 33 6.08 14.09 -33.79
N LEU A 34 7.24 14.67 -33.44
CA LEU A 34 7.34 15.86 -32.58
C LEU A 34 6.88 17.15 -33.25
N GLY A 35 6.52 17.09 -34.55
CA GLY A 35 5.88 18.16 -35.31
C GLY A 35 4.53 17.72 -35.91
N ASP A 36 3.90 16.70 -35.31
CA ASP A 36 2.66 16.08 -35.79
C ASP A 36 1.85 15.62 -34.55
N ASP A 37 0.98 16.49 -34.03
CA ASP A 37 0.39 16.35 -32.69
C ASP A 37 -0.41 15.04 -32.50
N GLU A 38 -1.08 14.52 -33.55
CA GLU A 38 -1.76 13.21 -33.54
C GLU A 38 -0.78 12.06 -33.30
N VAL A 39 0.48 12.24 -33.71
CA VAL A 39 1.53 11.23 -33.62
C VAL A 39 2.40 11.43 -32.37
N MET A 40 2.46 12.64 -31.80
CA MET A 40 2.82 12.84 -30.39
C MET A 40 1.77 12.25 -29.44
N GLU A 41 0.47 12.27 -29.76
CA GLU A 41 -0.53 11.54 -28.97
C GLU A 41 -0.31 10.01 -29.08
N ALA A 42 0.04 9.52 -30.27
CA ALA A 42 0.53 8.15 -30.46
C ALA A 42 1.86 7.86 -29.71
N TRP A 43 2.63 8.90 -29.39
CA TRP A 43 3.78 8.91 -28.46
C TRP A 43 3.43 9.59 -27.10
N VAL A 44 2.25 9.28 -26.56
CA VAL A 44 2.05 9.03 -25.11
C VAL A 44 1.58 7.57 -24.90
N LYS A 45 1.06 6.95 -25.96
CA LYS A 45 0.50 5.58 -26.06
C LYS A 45 1.49 4.41 -25.93
N ARG A 46 2.74 4.73 -25.63
CA ARG A 46 3.91 3.84 -25.65
C ARG A 46 4.88 4.25 -24.55
N LEU A 47 4.43 4.44 -23.32
CA LEU A 47 4.91 3.82 -22.06
C LEU A 47 6.40 3.38 -21.89
N ASP A 48 7.38 3.88 -22.66
CA ASP A 48 8.58 3.12 -22.99
C ASP A 48 10.03 3.39 -22.42
N GLU A 49 10.57 4.59 -22.09
CA GLU A 49 12.02 4.83 -21.76
C GLU A 49 12.45 4.83 -20.27
N PHE A 50 11.77 5.54 -19.37
CA PHE A 50 12.05 5.59 -17.93
C PHE A 50 11.42 4.31 -17.34
N PRO A 51 12.12 3.17 -17.21
CA PRO A 51 11.45 1.87 -17.18
C PRO A 51 10.68 1.65 -15.87
N GLU A 52 11.15 2.29 -14.81
CA GLU A 52 10.68 2.14 -13.43
C GLU A 52 9.39 2.92 -13.14
N PHE A 53 8.76 3.54 -14.16
CA PHE A 53 7.43 4.14 -14.02
C PHE A 53 6.31 3.16 -14.33
N ARG A 54 6.61 2.01 -14.95
CA ARG A 54 5.69 0.88 -14.98
C ARG A 54 5.27 0.49 -13.57
N LEU A 55 6.28 0.24 -12.73
CA LEU A 55 6.40 -0.79 -11.67
C LEU A 55 5.42 -1.97 -11.75
N VAL A 56 4.10 -1.71 -11.69
CA VAL A 56 3.18 -2.50 -12.53
C VAL A 56 2.01 -1.70 -13.14
N HIS A 57 1.55 -0.61 -12.53
CA HIS A 57 0.46 0.24 -13.02
C HIS A 57 0.68 1.78 -12.89
N GLY A 58 1.91 2.29 -12.76
CA GLY A 58 2.17 3.75 -12.64
C GLY A 58 1.65 4.39 -11.35
N VAL A 59 1.46 3.58 -10.30
CA VAL A 59 0.82 3.97 -9.02
C VAL A 59 1.60 3.50 -7.78
N PHE A 60 2.75 2.85 -7.99
CA PHE A 60 3.69 2.43 -6.96
C PHE A 60 4.97 3.28 -7.06
N ASN A 61 5.60 3.55 -5.92
CA ASN A 61 6.88 4.25 -5.82
C ASN A 61 8.03 3.24 -5.81
N THR A 62 9.25 3.66 -6.14
CA THR A 62 10.42 2.76 -6.07
C THR A 62 10.76 2.43 -4.61
N THR A 63 11.42 1.29 -4.38
CA THR A 63 11.90 0.89 -3.04
C THR A 63 12.98 1.83 -2.50
N VAL A 64 13.70 2.54 -3.36
CA VAL A 64 14.65 3.59 -2.97
C VAL A 64 13.89 4.81 -2.43
N ASP A 65 12.84 5.27 -3.14
CA ASP A 65 12.00 6.39 -2.70
C ASP A 65 11.26 6.06 -1.40
N VAL A 66 10.76 4.83 -1.26
CA VAL A 66 10.13 4.32 -0.04
C VAL A 66 11.09 4.40 1.15
N LEU A 67 12.32 3.88 1.02
CA LEU A 67 13.31 3.90 2.10
C LEU A 67 13.74 5.34 2.43
N ALA A 68 13.86 6.21 1.44
CA ALA A 68 14.17 7.62 1.63
C ALA A 68 13.05 8.38 2.35
N ALA A 69 11.79 8.18 1.94
CA ALA A 69 10.61 8.80 2.53
C ALA A 69 10.37 8.31 3.97
N PHE A 70 10.57 7.02 4.25
CA PHE A 70 10.52 6.46 5.60
C PHE A 70 11.58 7.11 6.50
N LYS A 71 12.85 7.16 6.06
CA LYS A 71 13.95 7.83 6.77
C LYS A 71 13.65 9.30 7.06
N ALA A 72 13.15 10.04 6.07
CA ALA A 72 12.74 11.43 6.22
C ALA A 72 11.60 11.59 7.25
N ARG A 73 10.63 10.67 7.26
CA ARG A 73 9.53 10.70 8.23
C ARG A 73 9.98 10.32 9.65
N CYS A 74 10.89 9.37 9.80
CA CYS A 74 11.52 9.08 11.10
C CYS A 74 12.18 10.34 11.68
N ALA A 75 13.03 11.02 10.90
CA ALA A 75 13.65 12.28 11.30
C ALA A 75 12.60 13.36 11.66
N ALA A 76 11.57 13.54 10.83
CA ALA A 76 10.47 14.49 11.08
C ALA A 76 9.57 14.15 12.28
N LYS A 77 9.73 12.96 12.89
CA LYS A 77 9.06 12.53 14.13
C LYS A 77 10.02 12.36 15.31
N GLY A 78 11.30 12.73 15.18
CA GLY A 78 12.31 12.53 16.21
C GLY A 78 12.68 11.06 16.46
N ILE A 79 12.35 10.18 15.52
CA ILE A 79 12.68 8.75 15.58
C ILE A 79 14.05 8.56 14.95
N ASP A 80 14.99 8.08 15.75
CA ASP A 80 16.32 7.69 15.30
C ASP A 80 16.25 6.44 14.42
N PHE A 81 16.61 6.57 13.14
CA PHE A 81 16.66 5.45 12.19
C PHE A 81 17.75 4.43 12.56
N GLY A 82 18.80 4.81 13.29
CA GLY A 82 19.86 3.91 13.75
C GLY A 82 19.41 2.87 14.79
N LYS A 83 18.19 3.00 15.32
CA LYS A 83 17.59 2.00 16.23
C LYS A 83 17.01 0.79 15.53
N PHE A 84 16.72 0.87 14.23
CA PHE A 84 16.05 -0.20 13.52
C PHE A 84 16.99 -1.35 13.17
N SER A 85 16.50 -2.57 13.38
CA SER A 85 17.18 -3.82 13.01
C SER A 85 16.50 -4.48 11.81
N TRP A 86 17.28 -4.95 10.83
CA TRP A 86 16.70 -5.61 9.66
C TRP A 86 16.36 -7.08 9.94
N VAL A 87 15.14 -7.47 9.56
CA VAL A 87 14.64 -8.85 9.65
C VAL A 87 14.67 -9.47 8.25
N GLY A 88 15.81 -10.08 7.92
CA GLY A 88 16.10 -10.63 6.60
C GLY A 88 17.06 -9.73 5.81
N SER A 89 16.78 -9.53 4.53
CA SER A 89 17.62 -8.72 3.62
C SER A 89 17.36 -7.22 3.78
N GLU A 90 18.42 -6.41 3.87
CA GLU A 90 18.32 -4.95 3.70
C GLU A 90 18.06 -4.55 2.24
N GLN A 91 18.51 -5.39 1.29
CA GLN A 91 18.25 -5.21 -0.13
C GLN A 91 16.79 -5.59 -0.42
N ALA A 92 16.06 -4.65 -1.02
CA ALA A 92 14.67 -4.86 -1.42
C ALA A 92 14.55 -5.94 -2.51
N PRO A 93 13.50 -6.79 -2.48
CA PRO A 93 13.22 -7.72 -3.55
C PRO A 93 12.79 -6.97 -4.81
N GLU A 94 13.04 -7.57 -5.97
CA GLU A 94 12.57 -7.05 -7.25
C GLU A 94 11.04 -7.14 -7.33
N PHE A 95 10.43 -6.15 -7.98
CA PHE A 95 9.02 -6.19 -8.38
C PHE A 95 8.86 -7.24 -9.49
N ASP A 96 7.75 -7.98 -9.47
CA ASP A 96 7.37 -8.87 -10.57
C ASP A 96 6.58 -8.08 -11.62
N PRO A 97 7.18 -7.72 -12.78
CA PRO A 97 6.52 -6.87 -13.77
C PRO A 97 5.33 -7.55 -14.48
N ASN A 98 5.04 -8.80 -14.14
CA ASN A 98 3.94 -9.60 -14.69
C ASN A 98 2.79 -9.78 -13.69
N ASP A 99 2.98 -9.43 -12.41
CA ASP A 99 1.92 -9.49 -11.39
C ASP A 99 1.48 -8.08 -10.96
N PRO A 100 0.43 -7.51 -11.59
CA PRO A 100 -0.04 -6.15 -11.33
C PRO A 100 -0.47 -5.84 -9.89
N GLU A 101 -0.62 -6.87 -9.07
CA GLU A 101 -1.15 -6.77 -7.71
C GLU A 101 -0.12 -7.20 -6.65
N THR A 102 1.11 -7.55 -7.05
CA THR A 102 2.23 -7.69 -6.11
C THR A 102 2.93 -6.35 -5.91
N VAL A 103 2.97 -5.87 -4.66
CA VAL A 103 3.68 -4.65 -4.25
C VAL A 103 4.82 -4.98 -3.28
N VAL A 104 5.94 -4.26 -3.39
CA VAL A 104 7.05 -4.31 -2.43
C VAL A 104 6.91 -3.18 -1.42
N VAL A 105 6.98 -3.50 -0.13
CA VAL A 105 6.66 -2.58 0.98
C VAL A 105 7.74 -2.68 2.06
N LEU A 106 8.04 -1.56 2.72
CA LEU A 106 8.92 -1.53 3.90
C LEU A 106 8.10 -1.71 5.18
N ASP A 107 7.82 -2.97 5.54
CA ASP A 107 7.16 -3.27 6.81
C ASP A 107 8.09 -2.88 7.97
N ALA A 108 7.56 -2.11 8.92
CA ALA A 108 8.33 -1.46 9.96
C ALA A 108 7.62 -1.50 11.31
N THR A 109 8.36 -1.69 12.39
CA THR A 109 7.83 -1.65 13.76
C THR A 109 8.50 -0.56 14.58
N LEU A 110 7.71 0.19 15.35
CA LEU A 110 8.19 1.15 16.35
C LEU A 110 8.30 0.48 17.73
N ASP A 111 8.35 1.26 18.80
CA ASP A 111 8.35 0.78 20.19
C ASP A 111 7.13 -0.05 20.58
N THR A 112 5.96 0.25 19.99
CA THR A 112 4.71 -0.49 20.21
C THR A 112 3.94 -0.70 18.91
N LEU A 113 3.07 -1.73 18.87
CA LEU A 113 2.13 -1.95 17.78
C LEU A 113 1.24 -0.73 17.53
N GLN A 114 0.84 -0.07 18.60
CA GLN A 114 -0.10 1.05 18.59
C GLN A 114 0.56 2.31 18.01
N ASN A 115 1.79 2.62 18.41
CA ASN A 115 2.57 3.69 17.79
C ASN A 115 2.92 3.38 16.33
N THR A 116 3.22 2.11 16.00
CA THR A 116 3.44 1.65 14.62
C THR A 116 2.21 1.93 13.74
N PHE A 117 1.03 1.52 14.22
CA PHE A 117 -0.25 1.70 13.55
C PHE A 117 -0.59 3.20 13.36
N GLU A 118 -0.44 4.02 14.40
CA GLU A 118 -0.72 5.46 14.30
C GLU A 118 0.31 6.21 13.44
N PHE A 119 1.58 5.82 13.45
CA PHE A 119 2.61 6.39 12.57
C PHE A 119 2.27 6.14 11.10
N ALA A 120 1.93 4.89 10.76
CA ALA A 120 1.58 4.46 9.41
C ALA A 120 0.23 5.01 8.94
N TRP A 121 -0.79 5.08 9.80
CA TRP A 121 -2.07 5.74 9.50
C TRP A 121 -1.92 7.24 9.32
N ALA A 122 -1.16 7.92 10.20
CA ALA A 122 -0.88 9.34 10.02
C ALA A 122 -0.18 9.58 8.69
N TRP A 123 0.80 8.75 8.31
CA TRP A 123 1.52 8.86 7.05
C TRP A 123 0.64 8.59 5.82
N THR A 124 -0.17 7.52 5.87
CA THR A 124 -1.22 7.20 4.89
C THR A 124 -2.07 8.43 4.60
N GLY A 125 -2.52 9.09 5.66
CA GLY A 125 -3.35 10.27 5.55
C GLY A 125 -2.63 11.55 5.12
N ASP A 126 -1.30 11.63 5.26
CA ASP A 126 -0.52 12.80 4.81
C ASP A 126 -0.23 12.75 3.29
N GLY A 127 -0.38 11.58 2.65
CA GLY A 127 -0.28 11.42 1.18
C GLY A 127 -1.61 11.56 0.42
N GLN A 128 -2.68 11.98 1.10
CA GLN A 128 -4.06 11.96 0.59
C GLN A 128 -4.71 13.35 0.73
N ASP A 129 -5.68 13.63 -0.12
CA ASP A 129 -6.34 14.95 -0.20
C ASP A 129 -7.18 15.24 1.05
N ASP A 130 -7.74 14.19 1.66
CA ASP A 130 -8.44 14.19 2.93
C ASP A 130 -8.39 12.79 3.60
N LYS A 131 -8.60 12.73 4.92
CA LYS A 131 -8.61 11.49 5.71
C LYS A 131 -9.73 11.45 6.75
N TRP A 132 -10.43 10.33 6.82
CA TRP A 132 -11.42 10.06 7.86
C TRP A 132 -11.08 8.79 8.65
N ARG A 133 -11.42 8.80 9.93
CA ARG A 133 -11.31 7.66 10.84
C ARG A 133 -12.67 7.43 11.46
N TYR A 134 -13.10 6.17 11.55
CA TYR A 134 -14.25 5.81 12.35
C TYR A 134 -13.96 6.04 13.84
N ASP A 135 -14.80 6.79 14.54
CA ASP A 135 -14.60 7.13 15.96
C ASP A 135 -14.48 5.89 16.86
N GLY A 136 -15.15 4.79 16.47
CA GLY A 136 -15.05 3.50 17.14
C GLY A 136 -13.77 2.69 16.85
N MET A 137 -12.92 3.12 15.91
CA MET A 137 -11.63 2.49 15.59
C MET A 137 -10.51 3.03 16.48
N LEU A 138 -10.64 2.75 17.78
CA LEU A 138 -9.61 3.03 18.78
C LEU A 138 -8.41 2.08 18.62
N SER A 139 -7.22 2.59 18.90
CA SER A 139 -5.94 1.91 18.64
C SER A 139 -5.01 1.81 19.84
N ASP A 140 -5.46 2.16 21.06
CA ASP A 140 -4.64 1.98 22.26
C ASP A 140 -4.43 0.49 22.62
N ALA A 141 -3.56 0.22 23.59
CA ALA A 141 -3.15 -1.15 23.95
C ALA A 141 -4.31 -2.06 24.44
N LYS A 142 -5.45 -1.50 24.85
CA LYS A 142 -6.66 -2.25 25.23
C LYS A 142 -7.65 -2.39 24.07
N LYS A 143 -7.34 -1.81 22.90
CA LYS A 143 -8.24 -1.64 21.75
C LYS A 143 -7.70 -2.19 20.44
N LEU A 144 -6.38 -2.31 20.27
CA LEU A 144 -5.71 -2.93 19.12
C LEU A 144 -4.63 -3.94 19.57
N ARG A 145 -4.65 -5.16 19.01
CA ARG A 145 -3.62 -6.20 19.22
C ARG A 145 -3.30 -6.98 17.94
N LEU A 146 -2.14 -7.64 17.92
CA LEU A 146 -1.85 -8.70 16.96
C LEU A 146 -2.74 -9.93 17.24
N LEU A 147 -3.09 -10.68 16.21
CA LEU A 147 -3.81 -11.94 16.33
C LEU A 147 -2.88 -13.08 16.78
N SER A 148 -3.19 -13.74 17.89
CA SER A 148 -2.55 -15.01 18.29
C SER A 148 -2.99 -16.18 17.40
N ASP A 149 -2.17 -17.23 17.32
CA ASP A 149 -2.40 -18.44 16.50
C ASP A 149 -3.58 -19.31 17.01
N ASP A 150 -4.18 -18.93 18.13
CA ASP A 150 -5.34 -19.58 18.71
C ASP A 150 -6.59 -19.40 17.83
N ARG A 151 -7.12 -20.53 17.34
CA ARG A 151 -8.43 -20.66 16.66
C ARG A 151 -9.64 -20.45 17.60
N LYS A 152 -9.48 -19.62 18.64
CA LYS A 152 -10.50 -19.20 19.60
C LYS A 152 -10.55 -17.68 19.57
N ASP A 153 -11.60 -17.08 19.01
CA ASP A 153 -11.61 -15.64 18.73
C ASP A 153 -11.40 -14.77 19.98
N ASP A 154 -11.89 -15.25 21.11
CA ASP A 154 -11.90 -14.55 22.40
C ASP A 154 -10.71 -14.95 23.32
N ALA A 155 -9.70 -15.70 22.83
CA ALA A 155 -8.54 -16.08 23.64
C ALA A 155 -7.65 -14.88 24.02
N GLU A 156 -7.28 -14.81 25.30
CA GLU A 156 -6.18 -14.00 25.81
C GLU A 156 -4.91 -14.89 25.85
N GLY A 157 -4.39 -15.18 24.65
CA GLY A 157 -3.09 -15.82 24.44
C GLY A 157 -2.12 -14.84 23.78
N ASP A 158 -0.82 -15.08 23.97
CA ASP A 158 0.24 -14.24 23.41
C ASP A 158 0.19 -14.26 21.87
N GLY A 159 0.22 -13.07 21.28
CA GLY A 159 0.33 -12.92 19.83
C GLY A 159 1.72 -13.35 19.32
N PRO A 160 1.92 -13.43 17.98
CA PRO A 160 3.26 -13.44 17.44
C PRO A 160 4.02 -12.23 18.01
N GLU A 161 5.19 -12.50 18.59
CA GLU A 161 5.95 -11.53 19.40
C GLU A 161 6.17 -10.22 18.63
N PHE A 162 5.59 -9.11 19.10
CA PHE A 162 5.83 -7.81 18.51
C PHE A 162 7.27 -7.38 18.84
N LYS A 163 8.15 -7.42 17.84
CA LYS A 163 9.54 -7.01 17.97
C LYS A 163 9.65 -5.51 17.65
N PRO A 164 10.03 -4.66 18.61
CA PRO A 164 10.09 -3.23 18.37
C PRO A 164 11.34 -2.86 17.55
N TYR A 165 11.27 -1.75 16.82
CA TYR A 165 12.36 -1.23 15.98
C TYR A 165 12.93 -2.28 15.01
N THR A 166 12.06 -2.85 14.17
CA THR A 166 12.45 -3.74 13.07
C THR A 166 12.06 -3.16 11.72
N LEU A 167 12.82 -3.54 10.68
CA LEU A 167 12.53 -3.26 9.27
C LEU A 167 12.57 -4.55 8.47
N ARG A 168 11.64 -4.72 7.53
CA ARG A 168 11.61 -5.86 6.61
C ARG A 168 11.00 -5.46 5.29
N TRP A 169 11.70 -5.77 4.20
CA TRP A 169 11.06 -5.78 2.89
C TRP A 169 10.10 -6.96 2.76
N VAL A 170 8.86 -6.68 2.40
CA VAL A 170 7.81 -7.67 2.18
C VAL A 170 7.19 -7.52 0.79
N ARG A 171 6.75 -8.63 0.19
CA ARG A 171 5.91 -8.63 -1.01
C ARG A 171 4.47 -8.92 -0.59
N ILE A 172 3.52 -8.08 -1.00
CA ILE A 172 2.10 -8.22 -0.66
C ILE A 172 1.28 -8.37 -1.94
N LYS A 173 0.37 -9.35 -1.99
CA LYS A 173 -0.53 -9.60 -3.12
C LYS A 173 -1.91 -9.01 -2.82
N LEU A 174 -2.28 -7.93 -3.51
CA LEU A 174 -3.39 -7.01 -3.20
C LEU A 174 -4.78 -7.44 -3.71
N ASP A 175 -4.85 -8.52 -4.49
CA ASP A 175 -6.06 -9.11 -5.08
C ASP A 175 -6.43 -10.47 -4.47
N THR A 176 -5.67 -10.98 -3.50
CA THR A 176 -6.05 -12.22 -2.81
C THR A 176 -7.32 -12.05 -1.97
N ASN A 177 -8.11 -13.11 -1.93
CA ASN A 177 -9.19 -13.30 -0.95
C ASN A 177 -10.29 -12.21 -0.97
N VAL A 178 -10.52 -11.56 -2.12
CA VAL A 178 -11.62 -10.61 -2.30
C VAL A 178 -12.95 -11.23 -1.89
N GLY A 179 -13.70 -10.52 -1.05
CA GLY A 179 -14.99 -10.93 -0.51
C GLY A 179 -14.95 -12.10 0.49
N LYS A 180 -13.77 -12.66 0.80
CA LYS A 180 -13.64 -13.59 1.93
C LYS A 180 -13.76 -12.83 3.25
N LYS A 181 -14.20 -13.52 4.30
CA LYS A 181 -14.14 -12.97 5.65
C LYS A 181 -12.65 -12.84 6.01
N PRO A 182 -12.22 -11.77 6.70
CA PRO A 182 -10.83 -11.65 7.09
C PRO A 182 -10.40 -12.84 7.96
N ILE A 183 -11.26 -13.30 8.88
CA ILE A 183 -10.95 -14.43 9.78
C ILE A 183 -10.49 -15.70 9.06
N ASP A 184 -11.08 -16.04 7.93
CA ASP A 184 -10.81 -17.29 7.21
C ASP A 184 -9.36 -17.36 6.67
N VAL A 185 -8.66 -16.23 6.60
CA VAL A 185 -7.29 -16.12 6.09
C VAL A 185 -6.33 -15.33 7.00
N ARG A 186 -6.77 -14.85 8.18
CA ARG A 186 -5.87 -14.28 9.19
C ARG A 186 -5.01 -15.38 9.82
N ASN A 187 -3.78 -15.55 9.36
CA ASN A 187 -2.75 -16.41 9.97
C ASN A 187 -1.62 -15.54 10.61
N PRO A 188 -0.66 -16.11 11.38
CA PRO A 188 0.46 -15.34 11.93
C PRO A 188 1.43 -14.74 10.88
N LYS A 189 1.38 -15.18 9.62
CA LYS A 189 2.06 -14.57 8.45
C LYS A 189 1.15 -13.55 7.73
N SER A 190 0.20 -12.91 8.41
CA SER A 190 -0.66 -11.89 7.79
C SER A 190 0.04 -10.54 7.66
N THR A 191 -0.45 -9.69 6.76
CA THR A 191 0.15 -8.40 6.39
C THR A 191 0.10 -7.33 7.49
N GLY A 192 -0.80 -7.41 8.47
CA GLY A 192 -0.75 -6.59 9.68
C GLY A 192 -0.72 -5.08 9.43
N CYS A 193 0.30 -4.40 9.96
CA CYS A 193 0.52 -2.97 9.71
C CYS A 193 1.18 -2.69 8.35
N ALA A 194 1.78 -3.68 7.68
CA ALA A 194 2.40 -3.50 6.38
C ALA A 194 1.43 -2.95 5.32
N LEU A 195 0.12 -3.20 5.43
CA LEU A 195 -0.87 -2.59 4.54
C LEU A 195 -1.13 -1.10 4.82
N LEU A 196 -0.87 -0.60 6.03
CA LEU A 196 -0.80 0.85 6.31
C LEU A 196 0.52 1.46 5.84
N PHE A 197 1.63 0.71 5.88
CA PHE A 197 2.88 1.14 5.24
C PHE A 197 2.73 1.21 3.72
N MET A 198 2.22 0.18 3.06
CA MET A 198 1.83 0.16 1.64
C MET A 198 0.94 1.38 1.27
N SER A 199 -0.01 1.70 2.13
CA SER A 199 -0.91 2.85 1.97
C SER A 199 -0.17 4.20 1.98
N ALA A 200 0.81 4.34 2.87
CA ALA A 200 1.61 5.54 3.03
C ALA A 200 2.74 5.68 1.99
N GLU A 201 3.31 4.54 1.60
CA GLU A 201 4.39 4.40 0.63
C GLU A 201 3.92 4.53 -0.82
N HIS A 202 2.66 4.16 -1.09
CA HIS A 202 2.06 4.16 -2.43
C HIS A 202 0.69 4.86 -2.44
N PRO A 203 0.61 6.16 -2.10
CA PRO A 203 -0.66 6.88 -1.97
C PRO A 203 -1.45 6.94 -3.29
N ALA A 204 -0.78 6.88 -4.44
CA ALA A 204 -1.43 6.77 -5.75
C ALA A 204 -2.16 5.42 -5.92
N ARG A 205 -1.62 4.31 -5.40
CA ARG A 205 -2.25 2.98 -5.48
C ARG A 205 -3.58 2.92 -4.75
N ILE A 206 -3.72 3.64 -3.63
CA ILE A 206 -5.01 3.80 -2.93
C ILE A 206 -6.04 4.44 -3.86
N LYS A 207 -5.69 5.61 -4.45
CA LYS A 207 -6.57 6.39 -5.34
C LYS A 207 -6.98 5.60 -6.60
N ALA A 208 -6.11 4.71 -7.06
CA ALA A 208 -6.29 3.84 -8.21
C ALA A 208 -7.00 2.50 -7.93
N THR A 209 -7.51 2.26 -6.72
CA THR A 209 -8.19 0.99 -6.39
C THR A 209 -9.44 0.76 -7.27
N ASP A 210 -9.65 -0.49 -7.68
CA ASP A 210 -10.66 -0.91 -8.66
C ASP A 210 -12.06 -1.05 -8.06
N TYR A 211 -12.81 0.07 -8.04
CA TYR A 211 -14.14 0.20 -7.43
C TYR A 211 -15.17 -0.84 -7.82
N GLU A 212 -15.07 -1.47 -9.00
CA GLU A 212 -16.04 -2.49 -9.43
C GLU A 212 -15.73 -3.89 -8.85
N LYS A 213 -14.54 -4.07 -8.24
CA LYS A 213 -14.06 -5.35 -7.69
C LYS A 213 -13.63 -5.26 -6.23
N ARG A 214 -13.21 -4.08 -5.75
CA ARG A 214 -12.81 -3.81 -4.36
C ARG A 214 -12.72 -2.29 -4.10
N PHE A 215 -13.19 -1.83 -2.94
CA PHE A 215 -13.02 -0.44 -2.47
C PHE A 215 -11.78 -0.22 -1.61
N GLY A 216 -11.16 -1.32 -1.16
CA GLY A 216 -10.06 -1.29 -0.19
C GLY A 216 -9.68 -2.70 0.29
N PHE A 217 -9.09 -2.77 1.47
CA PHE A 217 -8.60 -4.01 2.08
C PHE A 217 -8.77 -4.03 3.59
N TRP A 218 -8.91 -5.22 4.14
CA TRP A 218 -8.74 -5.48 5.57
C TRP A 218 -7.26 -5.40 5.95
N LEU A 219 -6.98 -5.21 7.25
CA LEU A 219 -5.64 -5.37 7.84
C LEU A 219 -5.56 -6.72 8.58
N PRO A 220 -5.42 -7.87 7.88
CA PRO A 220 -5.40 -9.19 8.51
C PRO A 220 -4.19 -9.33 9.43
N GLY A 221 -4.30 -10.13 10.49
CA GLY A 221 -3.30 -10.21 11.55
C GLY A 221 -3.49 -9.15 12.66
N LEU A 222 -4.34 -8.14 12.45
CA LEU A 222 -4.82 -7.24 13.51
C LEU A 222 -6.19 -7.67 14.03
N LYS A 223 -6.43 -7.43 15.31
CA LYS A 223 -7.74 -7.48 15.98
C LYS A 223 -7.97 -6.21 16.77
N CYS A 224 -9.19 -5.68 16.70
CA CYS A 224 -9.63 -4.56 17.53
C CYS A 224 -10.97 -4.84 18.22
N THR A 225 -11.24 -4.14 19.32
CA THR A 225 -12.54 -4.20 20.00
C THR A 225 -13.58 -3.41 19.24
N ALA A 226 -14.84 -3.85 19.30
CA ALA A 226 -15.95 -3.05 18.83
C ALA A 226 -16.28 -1.90 19.82
N PRO A 227 -16.85 -0.77 19.34
CA PRO A 227 -17.22 0.37 20.19
C PRO A 227 -18.43 0.11 21.10
N ASP A 228 -19.24 -0.89 20.76
CA ASP A 228 -20.33 -1.46 21.56
C ASP A 228 -19.83 -2.28 22.78
N GLY A 229 -18.53 -2.60 22.83
CA GLY A 229 -17.88 -3.31 23.93
C GLY A 229 -17.37 -4.71 23.58
N ASP A 230 -17.76 -5.29 22.43
CA ASP A 230 -17.39 -6.65 22.06
C ASP A 230 -15.87 -6.80 21.88
N ARG A 231 -15.25 -7.63 22.73
CA ARG A 231 -13.79 -7.79 22.81
C ARG A 231 -13.24 -8.43 21.52
N TRP A 232 -12.31 -7.76 20.86
CA TRP A 232 -11.46 -8.33 19.80
C TRP A 232 -12.17 -8.92 18.55
N ARG A 233 -13.45 -8.60 18.34
CA ARG A 233 -14.30 -9.16 17.27
C ARG A 233 -14.31 -8.35 15.96
N ARG A 234 -13.54 -7.27 15.89
CA ARG A 234 -13.38 -6.46 14.66
C ARG A 234 -11.99 -6.56 14.08
N VAL A 235 -11.90 -6.33 12.78
CA VAL A 235 -10.64 -6.18 12.03
C VAL A 235 -10.61 -4.76 11.48
N PRO A 236 -9.49 -4.02 11.64
CA PRO A 236 -9.33 -2.73 10.98
C PRO A 236 -9.35 -2.89 9.44
N CYS A 237 -9.84 -1.89 8.72
CA CYS A 237 -9.83 -1.86 7.26
C CYS A 237 -9.51 -0.45 6.74
N VAL A 238 -8.94 -0.39 5.54
CA VAL A 238 -8.65 0.84 4.81
C VAL A 238 -9.40 0.83 3.49
N ASP A 239 -10.13 1.90 3.19
CA ASP A 239 -10.78 2.13 1.90
C ASP A 239 -10.47 3.52 1.34
N PHE A 240 -10.78 3.75 0.07
CA PHE A 240 -10.78 5.08 -0.53
C PHE A 240 -12.19 5.44 -1.00
N ARG A 241 -12.62 6.68 -0.75
CA ARG A 241 -13.92 7.19 -1.22
C ARG A 241 -13.73 8.29 -2.27
N ARG A 242 -13.67 7.90 -3.56
CA ARG A 242 -13.59 8.82 -4.71
C ARG A 242 -14.51 10.04 -4.61
N ALA A 243 -15.78 9.85 -4.21
CA ALA A 243 -16.78 10.92 -4.10
C ALA A 243 -16.42 12.03 -3.09
N THR A 244 -15.53 11.76 -2.13
CA THR A 244 -15.00 12.75 -1.18
C THR A 244 -13.46 12.84 -1.23
N ARG A 245 -12.81 12.20 -2.22
CA ARG A 245 -11.34 12.08 -2.40
C ARG A 245 -10.58 11.69 -1.12
N GLN A 246 -11.23 10.91 -0.26
CA GLN A 246 -10.84 10.72 1.14
C GLN A 246 -10.38 9.27 1.39
N VAL A 247 -9.24 9.09 2.06
CA VAL A 247 -8.85 7.77 2.60
C VAL A 247 -9.55 7.53 3.94
N LYS A 248 -9.99 6.29 4.18
CA LYS A 248 -10.75 5.91 5.37
C LYS A 248 -10.06 4.84 6.17
N LEU A 249 -10.02 5.01 7.49
CA LEU A 249 -9.72 3.96 8.45
C LEU A 249 -10.99 3.55 9.20
N GLY A 250 -11.44 2.32 8.99
CA GLY A 250 -12.64 1.74 9.62
C GLY A 250 -12.36 0.48 10.42
N SER A 251 -13.41 -0.11 11.00
CA SER A 251 -13.37 -1.47 11.52
C SER A 251 -14.71 -2.20 11.37
N GLY A 252 -14.67 -3.34 10.68
CA GLY A 252 -15.83 -4.21 10.42
C GLY A 252 -15.80 -5.48 11.27
N TRP A 253 -16.95 -6.14 11.38
CA TRP A 253 -17.10 -7.43 12.08
C TRP A 253 -16.31 -8.53 11.38
N SER A 254 -15.46 -9.27 12.12
CA SER A 254 -14.62 -10.32 11.53
C SER A 254 -15.40 -11.49 10.93
N ALA A 255 -16.67 -11.65 11.31
CA ALA A 255 -17.55 -12.73 10.88
C ALA A 255 -18.40 -12.42 9.63
N GLY A 256 -18.42 -11.17 9.16
CA GLY A 256 -19.10 -10.78 7.92
C GLY A 256 -18.20 -10.94 6.69
N SER A 257 -18.77 -11.33 5.55
CA SER A 257 -18.13 -10.98 4.27
C SER A 257 -18.34 -9.48 4.05
N HIS A 258 -17.34 -8.82 3.47
CA HIS A 258 -17.51 -7.52 2.84
C HIS A 258 -17.05 -7.73 1.41
N ASP A 259 -18.00 -8.00 0.53
CA ASP A 259 -17.76 -8.60 -0.80
C ASP A 259 -16.82 -7.74 -1.67
N ASN A 260 -16.72 -6.46 -1.34
CA ASN A 260 -15.91 -5.44 -1.99
C ASN A 260 -14.61 -5.07 -1.21
N LEU A 261 -14.11 -5.91 -0.31
CA LEU A 261 -12.80 -5.73 0.33
C LEU A 261 -11.88 -6.93 0.03
N ALA A 262 -10.62 -6.64 -0.28
CA ALA A 262 -9.58 -7.66 -0.38
C ALA A 262 -9.06 -8.07 1.00
N VAL A 263 -8.46 -9.27 1.10
CA VAL A 263 -7.64 -9.65 2.27
C VAL A 263 -6.22 -10.00 1.76
N PRO A 264 -5.35 -8.99 1.57
CA PRO A 264 -4.01 -9.17 1.01
C PRO A 264 -3.11 -10.01 1.92
N SER A 265 -2.46 -11.02 1.35
CA SER A 265 -1.45 -11.84 2.02
C SER A 265 -0.02 -11.47 1.59
N PHE A 266 0.97 -11.87 2.39
CA PHE A 266 2.34 -11.90 1.89
C PHE A 266 2.48 -12.91 0.73
N ARG A 267 3.38 -12.61 -0.21
CA ARG A 267 3.84 -13.50 -1.27
C ARG A 267 5.29 -13.87 -0.95
N GLU A 268 5.58 -15.18 -0.86
CA GLU A 268 6.94 -15.69 -0.64
C GLU A 268 7.83 -15.37 -1.85
#